data_AF-A0A932NHX5-F1
#
_entry.id   AF-A0A932NHX5-F1
#
_cell.length_a   1.000
_cell.length_b   1.000
_cell.length_c   1.000
_cell.angle_alpha   90.00
_cell.angle_beta   90.00
_cell.angle_gamma   90.00
#
_symmetry.space_group_name_H-M   'P 1'
#
loop_
_entity.id
_entity.type
_entity.pdbx_description
1 polymer ?
#
loop_
_entity_poly.entity_id
_entity_poly.type
_entity_poly.pdbx_seq_one_letter_code
_entity_poly.pdbx_strand_id
1 'polypeptide(L)'
;MSLKPRWALALPWATLALLLALVALDWARQGGEVSGTAVDPMCAMEVRRGVEARSEFGGRTFYFCSSSCKAEFDKDPAALAPAAPAAPEEHTMRGLPTWMFQAGVAFVIVLSFGLFELAGRRGGGGALASRFDLTELPGVRAALKSRVLLETSRALMASAFVGIIVAGLFGDQSPAMNIAPLLTWTVWWAGLIFLILFAGKAWCTVCPWDALAGWAAGGRGLDLPWPRWARSIWPAVALFLALTWVELGAGVTLIPRATAWVALAMLAMAAGSAFLFERKSFCRYGCLVGRVSGLYAMFSSVEARAKDAAVCASCRTQDCYRGSDKGAGCPTFEFPRTMTLNTYCTLCAECFKTCPHDNMALRLRPWGADLAVEGKPRADEAWLALVLLAMTGFHGLTMTPAWPAWVSGLEGAWGVGYRTAFSVLMTLMLGLPAALYAVLVKAAQARSGGRPYGELFVRYAYALLPIALFYHLAHNAEHFLMEGPKLVRLASDPLGWGWDLLGTAAWRPAPLITLEGLWAIQLLLVIVGHVYSLWVTDRAARRLAPAGAFSAQLPMLASTVAFSVFSLWLLRQPMQMRVSGM
;
A
#
# COMPACT_ATOMS: atom_id res chain seq x y z
N MET A 1 -12.57 39.46 11.35
CA MET A 1 -11.54 38.60 10.74
C MET A 1 -10.86 37.80 11.84
N SER A 2 -11.25 36.54 12.05
CA SER A 2 -10.60 35.65 13.02
C SER A 2 -9.22 35.26 12.47
N LEU A 3 -8.16 35.72 13.15
CA LEU A 3 -6.78 35.29 12.92
C LEU A 3 -6.68 33.80 13.23
N LYS A 4 -6.84 32.96 12.20
CA LYS A 4 -6.66 31.52 12.32
C LYS A 4 -5.17 31.22 12.53
N PRO A 5 -4.79 30.44 13.54
CA PRO A 5 -3.39 30.15 13.82
C PRO A 5 -2.74 29.34 12.69
N ARG A 6 -1.79 29.94 11.96
CA ARG A 6 -0.99 29.24 10.93
C ARG A 6 -0.12 28.12 11.52
N TRP A 7 0.13 28.13 12.83
CA TRP A 7 0.94 27.14 13.55
C TRP A 7 0.25 25.78 13.74
N ALA A 8 -1.09 25.70 13.70
CA ALA A 8 -1.82 24.46 13.97
C ALA A 8 -1.54 23.34 12.94
N LEU A 9 -1.15 23.72 11.71
CA LEU A 9 -0.62 22.77 10.72
C LEU A 9 0.83 22.41 10.96
N ALA A 10 1.63 23.38 11.38
CA ALA A 10 3.04 23.15 11.59
C ALA A 10 3.23 22.08 12.68
N LEU A 11 2.34 21.96 13.67
CA LEU A 11 2.53 21.02 14.76
C LEU A 11 2.63 19.56 14.29
N PRO A 12 1.66 18.91 13.62
CA PRO A 12 1.81 17.51 13.19
C PRO A 12 2.97 17.27 12.20
N TRP A 13 3.23 18.24 11.31
CA TRP A 13 4.33 18.15 10.32
C TRP A 13 5.70 18.44 10.95
N ALA A 14 5.77 19.28 11.98
CA ALA A 14 6.96 19.53 12.79
C ALA A 14 7.20 18.34 13.73
N THR A 15 6.15 17.66 14.23
CA THR A 15 6.33 16.38 14.93
C THR A 15 6.87 15.33 13.98
N LEU A 16 6.38 15.26 12.73
CA LEU A 16 6.95 14.38 11.71
C LEU A 16 8.41 14.76 11.41
N ALA A 17 8.72 16.03 11.19
CA ALA A 17 10.08 16.48 10.92
C ALA A 17 11.01 16.24 12.11
N LEU A 18 10.54 16.46 13.34
CA LEU A 18 11.27 16.16 14.57
C LEU A 18 11.47 14.67 14.75
N LEU A 19 10.47 13.83 14.48
CA LEU A 19 10.60 12.38 14.55
C LEU A 19 11.51 11.85 13.44
N LEU A 20 11.43 12.37 12.22
CA LEU A 20 12.38 12.07 11.15
C LEU A 20 13.80 12.54 11.51
N ALA A 21 13.94 13.68 12.18
CA ALA A 21 15.22 14.17 12.69
C ALA A 21 15.73 13.32 13.86
N LEU A 22 14.87 12.84 14.75
CA LEU A 22 15.21 11.92 15.83
C LEU A 22 15.59 10.54 15.28
N VAL A 23 14.89 10.04 14.26
CA VAL A 23 15.29 8.87 13.49
C VAL A 23 16.64 9.10 12.84
N ALA A 24 16.86 10.26 12.20
CA ALA A 24 18.14 10.59 11.58
C ALA A 24 19.26 10.76 12.61
N LEU A 25 19.00 11.28 13.80
CA LEU A 25 19.94 11.45 14.91
C LEU A 25 20.27 10.13 15.60
N ASP A 26 19.26 9.30 15.88
CA ASP A 26 19.44 7.95 16.40
C ASP A 26 20.21 7.08 15.39
N TRP A 27 19.87 7.23 14.11
CA TRP A 27 20.56 6.57 13.02
C TRP A 27 21.99 7.10 12.81
N ALA A 28 22.23 8.41 12.95
CA ALA A 28 23.58 9.00 12.90
C ALA A 28 24.42 8.61 14.13
N ARG A 29 23.82 8.46 15.32
CA ARG A 29 24.49 7.91 16.51
C ARG A 29 24.89 6.45 16.33
N GLN A 30 24.20 5.73 15.46
CA GLN A 30 24.47 4.33 15.13
C GLN A 30 25.28 4.18 13.82
N GLY A 31 25.55 5.29 13.11
CA GLY A 31 26.19 5.33 11.80
C GLY A 31 27.70 5.42 11.89
N GLY A 32 28.36 4.31 12.23
CA GLY A 32 29.59 3.97 11.51
C GLY A 32 29.23 3.71 10.06
N GLU A 33 30.08 4.14 9.13
CA GLU A 33 29.93 3.92 7.69
C GLU A 33 29.40 2.52 7.38
N VAL A 34 28.36 2.44 6.55
CA VAL A 34 27.85 1.17 6.04
C VAL A 34 28.94 0.54 5.18
N SER A 35 29.76 -0.32 5.76
CA SER A 35 30.75 -1.15 5.08
C SER A 35 30.26 -2.60 4.97
N GLY A 36 29.07 -2.77 4.39
CA GLY A 36 28.55 -4.09 4.03
C GLY A 36 28.13 -5.00 5.18
N THR A 37 27.56 -6.13 4.79
CA THR A 37 27.08 -7.19 5.67
C THR A 37 28.00 -8.42 5.61
N ALA A 38 27.86 -9.31 6.57
CA ALA A 38 28.53 -10.60 6.68
C ALA A 38 27.50 -11.62 7.14
N VAL A 39 27.74 -12.91 6.92
CA VAL A 39 26.86 -13.97 7.39
C VAL A 39 27.49 -14.59 8.64
N ASP A 40 26.74 -14.67 9.72
CA ASP A 40 27.14 -15.39 10.93
C ASP A 40 27.25 -16.89 10.60
N PRO A 41 28.43 -17.51 10.78
CA PRO A 41 28.67 -18.91 10.42
C PRO A 41 27.92 -19.93 11.29
N MET A 42 27.39 -19.53 12.45
CA MET A 42 26.65 -20.38 13.37
C MET A 42 25.15 -20.40 13.07
N CYS A 43 24.58 -19.21 12.86
CA CYS A 43 23.13 -19.02 12.74
C CYS A 43 22.69 -18.74 11.29
N ALA A 44 23.63 -18.59 10.34
CA ALA A 44 23.42 -18.17 8.95
C ALA A 44 22.73 -16.80 8.80
N MET A 45 22.69 -16.00 9.87
CA MET A 45 22.05 -14.69 9.85
C MET A 45 22.97 -13.65 9.24
N GLU A 46 22.40 -12.74 8.46
CA GLU A 46 23.11 -11.58 7.96
C GLU A 46 23.32 -10.54 9.08
N VAL A 47 24.58 -10.17 9.30
CA VAL A 47 25.06 -9.29 10.35
C VAL A 47 25.87 -8.14 9.75
N ARG A 48 25.79 -6.96 10.35
CA ARG A 48 26.54 -5.79 9.86
C ARG A 48 28.02 -5.92 10.22
N ARG A 49 28.91 -5.56 9.29
CA ARG A 49 30.35 -5.44 9.57
C ARG A 49 30.56 -4.22 10.46
N GLY A 50 30.52 -4.42 11.77
CA GLY A 50 30.47 -3.36 12.78
C GLY A 50 29.83 -3.76 14.12
N VAL A 51 29.28 -4.99 14.21
CA VAL A 51 28.81 -5.56 15.50
C VAL A 51 29.98 -5.81 16.46
N GLU A 52 29.76 -5.62 17.77
CA GLU A 52 30.75 -5.93 18.82
C GLU A 52 31.11 -7.41 18.88
N ALA A 53 30.14 -8.29 18.58
CA ALA A 53 30.35 -9.73 18.55
C ALA A 53 31.12 -10.13 17.27
N ARG A 54 32.45 -10.16 17.36
CA ARG A 54 33.36 -10.57 16.29
C ARG A 54 34.47 -11.48 16.80
N SER A 55 34.99 -12.34 15.94
CA SER A 55 36.12 -13.24 16.24
C SER A 55 37.04 -13.33 15.03
N GLU A 56 38.35 -13.50 15.23
CA GLU A 56 39.33 -13.60 14.16
C GLU A 56 39.89 -15.02 14.08
N PHE A 57 39.80 -15.62 12.89
CA PHE A 57 40.31 -16.96 12.64
C PHE A 57 40.87 -17.08 11.20
N GLY A 58 42.07 -17.64 11.04
CA GLY A 58 42.69 -17.82 9.72
C GLY A 58 42.94 -16.53 8.93
N GLY A 59 43.20 -15.40 9.61
CA GLY A 59 43.40 -14.09 8.97
C GLY A 59 42.11 -13.43 8.47
N ARG A 60 40.94 -13.93 8.86
CA ARG A 60 39.61 -13.40 8.51
C ARG A 60 38.83 -13.02 9.76
N THR A 61 38.09 -11.91 9.69
CA THR A 61 37.17 -11.48 10.74
C THR A 61 35.77 -12.05 10.48
N PHE A 62 35.25 -12.79 11.46
CA PHE A 62 33.88 -13.30 11.50
C PHE A 62 33.02 -12.42 12.40
N TYR A 63 31.78 -12.19 12.00
CA TYR A 63 30.81 -11.35 12.69
C TYR A 63 29.63 -12.22 13.13
N PHE A 64 29.08 -11.96 14.31
CA PHE A 64 28.07 -12.82 14.92
C PHE A 64 26.78 -12.07 15.25
N CYS A 65 25.65 -12.77 15.09
CA CYS A 65 24.29 -12.31 15.31
C CYS A 65 24.00 -12.13 16.81
N SER A 66 24.73 -12.85 17.66
CA SER A 66 24.63 -12.74 19.12
C SER A 66 25.96 -13.10 19.79
N SER A 67 26.12 -12.70 21.06
CA SER A 67 27.22 -13.17 21.91
C SER A 67 27.21 -14.68 22.10
N SER A 68 26.03 -15.32 22.03
CA SER A 68 25.89 -16.78 22.08
C SER A 68 26.48 -17.45 20.85
N CYS A 69 26.22 -16.92 19.64
CA CYS A 69 26.78 -17.47 18.40
C CYS A 69 28.29 -17.28 18.35
N LYS A 70 28.79 -16.12 18.79
CA LYS A 70 30.23 -15.91 18.98
C LYS A 70 30.84 -16.95 19.93
N ALA A 71 30.25 -17.12 21.11
CA ALA A 71 30.77 -18.03 22.13
C ALA A 71 30.78 -19.50 21.67
N GLU A 72 29.80 -19.89 20.84
CA GLU A 72 29.74 -21.24 20.25
C GLU A 72 30.79 -21.42 19.16
N PHE A 73 30.97 -20.42 18.29
CA PHE A 73 32.03 -20.43 17.26
C PHE A 73 33.43 -20.52 17.87
N ASP A 74 33.68 -19.80 18.96
CA ASP A 74 34.98 -19.77 19.63
C ASP A 74 35.38 -21.12 20.26
N LYS A 75 34.44 -22.07 20.41
CA LYS A 75 34.74 -23.42 20.93
C LYS A 75 35.47 -24.31 19.94
N ASP A 76 35.12 -24.22 18.65
CA ASP A 76 35.79 -24.95 17.57
C ASP A 76 35.77 -24.19 16.23
N PRO A 77 36.56 -23.11 16.10
CA PRO A 77 36.58 -22.29 14.90
C PRO A 77 37.05 -23.06 13.65
N ALA A 78 37.86 -24.10 13.83
CA ALA A 78 38.41 -24.88 12.73
C ALA A 78 37.34 -25.75 12.03
N ALA A 79 36.38 -26.28 12.78
CA ALA A 79 35.24 -27.02 12.23
C ALA A 79 34.12 -26.11 11.71
N LEU A 80 33.98 -24.89 12.28
CA LEU A 80 32.83 -24.00 12.07
C LEU A 80 33.10 -22.87 11.07
N ALA A 81 34.37 -22.58 10.74
CA ALA A 81 34.70 -21.57 9.74
C ALA A 81 34.44 -22.11 8.32
N PRO A 82 33.53 -21.49 7.53
CA PRO A 82 33.32 -21.91 6.15
C PRO A 82 34.60 -21.73 5.32
N ALA A 83 34.88 -22.71 4.45
CA ALA A 83 35.89 -22.59 3.39
C ALA A 83 35.71 -21.27 2.62
N ALA A 84 36.80 -20.70 2.09
CA ALA A 84 36.79 -19.39 1.42
C ALA A 84 35.54 -19.24 0.51
N PRO A 85 34.74 -18.18 0.69
CA PRO A 85 33.38 -18.17 0.17
C PRO A 85 33.42 -18.08 -1.36
N ALA A 86 32.66 -18.96 -2.02
CA ALA A 86 32.07 -18.60 -3.30
C ALA A 86 31.22 -17.33 -3.10
N ALA A 87 31.11 -16.50 -4.14
CA ALA A 87 30.34 -15.25 -4.11
C ALA A 87 28.99 -15.42 -3.39
N PRO A 88 28.51 -14.40 -2.64
CA PRO A 88 27.30 -14.53 -1.84
C PRO A 88 26.16 -15.08 -2.70
N GLU A 89 25.58 -16.21 -2.30
CA GLU A 89 24.37 -16.73 -2.95
C GLU A 89 23.23 -15.74 -2.70
N GLU A 90 23.01 -14.89 -3.68
CA GLU A 90 21.88 -13.96 -3.72
C GLU A 90 20.60 -14.80 -3.78
N HIS A 91 19.89 -14.94 -2.65
CA HIS A 91 18.61 -15.67 -2.56
C HIS A 91 17.52 -14.96 -3.36
N THR A 92 17.57 -15.13 -4.68
CA THR A 92 16.61 -14.60 -5.63
C THR A 92 15.56 -15.67 -5.94
N MET A 93 14.29 -15.28 -5.88
CA MET A 93 13.24 -16.12 -6.42
C MET A 93 13.15 -15.96 -7.93
N ARG A 94 12.92 -17.08 -8.62
CA ARG A 94 12.78 -17.09 -10.06
C ARG A 94 11.45 -16.44 -10.45
N GLY A 95 11.53 -15.43 -11.32
CA GLY A 95 10.36 -14.83 -11.95
C GLY A 95 9.68 -15.76 -12.96
N LEU A 96 8.65 -15.23 -13.63
CA LEU A 96 7.87 -15.94 -14.63
C LEU A 96 8.75 -16.61 -15.71
N PRO A 97 8.48 -17.89 -16.05
CA PRO A 97 9.11 -18.54 -17.19
C PRO A 97 8.87 -17.78 -18.49
N THR A 98 9.85 -17.82 -19.40
CA THR A 98 9.80 -17.08 -20.67
C THR A 98 8.55 -17.40 -21.49
N TRP A 99 8.09 -18.65 -21.50
CA TRP A 99 6.88 -19.05 -22.24
C TRP A 99 5.61 -18.44 -21.64
N MET A 100 5.48 -18.35 -20.30
CA MET A 100 4.33 -17.72 -19.64
C MET A 100 4.32 -16.21 -19.90
N PHE A 101 5.50 -15.58 -19.86
CA PHE A 101 5.65 -14.18 -20.23
C PHE A 101 5.21 -13.92 -21.68
N GLN A 102 5.71 -14.69 -22.63
CA GLN A 102 5.35 -14.55 -24.04
C GLN A 102 3.85 -14.81 -24.28
N ALA A 103 3.29 -15.84 -23.67
CA ALA A 103 1.87 -16.14 -23.73
C ALA A 103 1.03 -15.00 -23.12
N GLY A 104 1.44 -14.46 -21.98
CA GLY A 104 0.80 -13.31 -21.35
C GLY A 104 0.81 -12.06 -22.23
N VAL A 105 1.96 -11.75 -22.84
CA VAL A 105 2.08 -10.62 -23.79
C VAL A 105 1.19 -10.82 -25.00
N ALA A 106 1.21 -12.02 -25.60
CA ALA A 106 0.34 -12.35 -26.73
C ALA A 106 -1.14 -12.20 -26.34
N PHE A 107 -1.53 -12.67 -25.15
CA PHE A 107 -2.89 -12.54 -24.65
C PHE A 107 -3.29 -11.08 -24.45
N VAL A 108 -2.44 -10.25 -23.82
CA VAL A 108 -2.65 -8.80 -23.67
C VAL A 108 -2.89 -8.12 -25.03
N ILE A 109 -2.09 -8.43 -26.03
CA ILE A 109 -2.24 -7.88 -27.39
C ILE A 109 -3.55 -8.36 -28.02
N VAL A 110 -3.83 -9.66 -28.00
CA VAL A 110 -5.06 -10.24 -28.56
C VAL A 110 -6.30 -9.68 -27.86
N LEU A 111 -6.29 -9.50 -26.54
CA LEU A 111 -7.38 -8.86 -25.80
C LEU A 111 -7.61 -7.41 -26.23
N SER A 112 -6.51 -6.65 -26.37
CA SER A 112 -6.54 -5.23 -26.74
C SER A 112 -7.15 -4.98 -28.11
N PHE A 113 -6.87 -5.85 -29.09
CA PHE A 113 -7.32 -5.67 -30.48
C PHE A 113 -8.51 -6.57 -30.87
N GLY A 114 -8.61 -7.79 -30.32
CA GLY A 114 -9.58 -8.81 -30.75
C GLY A 114 -10.90 -8.86 -29.98
N LEU A 115 -10.89 -8.60 -28.66
CA LEU A 115 -12.12 -8.68 -27.84
C LEU A 115 -12.96 -7.40 -27.90
N PHE A 116 -12.32 -6.26 -28.18
CA PHE A 116 -12.99 -4.96 -28.21
C PHE A 116 -13.80 -4.70 -29.50
N GLU A 117 -13.39 -5.26 -30.64
CA GLU A 117 -14.17 -5.21 -31.88
C GLU A 117 -15.47 -6.01 -31.79
N LEU A 118 -15.48 -7.14 -31.07
CA LEU A 118 -16.68 -7.96 -30.86
C LEU A 118 -17.58 -7.46 -29.73
N ALA A 119 -17.01 -6.99 -28.61
CA ALA A 119 -17.77 -6.53 -27.45
C ALA A 119 -18.40 -5.13 -27.65
N GLY A 120 -17.82 -4.29 -28.51
CA GLY A 120 -18.33 -2.95 -28.84
C GLY A 120 -19.74 -2.92 -29.47
N ARG A 121 -20.32 -4.08 -29.80
CA ARG A 121 -21.68 -4.23 -30.36
C ARG A 121 -22.76 -4.63 -29.34
N ARG A 122 -22.39 -5.17 -28.18
CA ARG A 122 -23.37 -5.54 -27.14
C ARG A 122 -23.26 -4.53 -26.01
N GLY A 123 -24.28 -3.69 -25.86
CA GLY A 123 -24.44 -2.78 -24.72
C GLY A 123 -24.49 -3.57 -23.41
N GLY A 124 -23.33 -3.89 -22.86
CA GLY A 124 -23.14 -4.69 -21.65
C GLY A 124 -23.46 -3.92 -20.36
N GLY A 125 -24.55 -3.15 -20.35
CA GLY A 125 -25.04 -2.45 -19.17
C GLY A 125 -25.73 -3.37 -18.15
N GLY A 126 -26.07 -4.61 -18.52
CA GLY A 126 -26.92 -5.49 -17.71
C GLY A 126 -26.22 -6.31 -16.62
N ALA A 127 -24.99 -6.80 -16.86
CA ALA A 127 -24.35 -7.80 -15.98
C ALA A 127 -23.67 -7.21 -14.71
N LEU A 128 -23.42 -5.90 -14.67
CA LEU A 128 -22.80 -5.22 -13.50
C LEU A 128 -23.83 -4.65 -12.49
N ALA A 129 -25.13 -4.97 -12.65
CA ALA A 129 -26.20 -4.33 -11.88
C ALA A 129 -26.54 -5.06 -10.57
N SER A 130 -26.27 -6.36 -10.46
CA SER A 130 -26.67 -7.16 -9.28
C SER A 130 -25.90 -6.70 -8.06
N ARG A 131 -26.60 -6.06 -7.12
CA ARG A 131 -26.11 -5.75 -5.78
C ARG A 131 -26.84 -6.62 -4.79
N PHE A 132 -26.10 -7.27 -3.90
CA PHE A 132 -26.68 -8.10 -2.84
C PHE A 132 -26.49 -7.41 -1.50
N ASP A 133 -27.57 -7.12 -0.76
CA ASP A 133 -27.49 -6.45 0.54
C ASP A 133 -27.14 -7.45 1.65
N LEU A 134 -25.90 -7.42 2.11
CA LEU A 134 -25.42 -8.26 3.21
C LEU A 134 -26.12 -7.94 4.53
N THR A 135 -26.76 -6.77 4.67
CA THR A 135 -27.49 -6.41 5.90
C THR A 135 -28.88 -7.02 5.99
N GLU A 136 -29.30 -7.78 4.98
CA GLU A 136 -30.42 -8.71 5.09
C GLU A 136 -30.07 -9.89 6.00
N LEU A 137 -28.78 -10.25 6.11
CA LEU A 137 -28.30 -11.20 7.10
C LEU A 137 -28.30 -10.54 8.49
N PRO A 138 -29.06 -11.06 9.48
CA PRO A 138 -29.23 -10.40 10.77
C PRO A 138 -27.90 -10.27 11.53
N GLY A 139 -27.01 -11.26 11.43
CA GLY A 139 -25.68 -11.22 12.06
C GLY A 139 -24.80 -10.09 11.55
N VAL A 140 -24.80 -9.82 10.23
CA VAL A 140 -24.01 -8.72 9.64
C VAL A 140 -24.56 -7.38 10.10
N ARG A 141 -25.88 -7.20 10.09
CA ARG A 141 -26.51 -5.96 10.57
C ARG A 141 -26.22 -5.72 12.05
N ALA A 142 -26.36 -6.76 12.88
CA ALA A 142 -26.06 -6.69 14.30
C ALA A 142 -24.59 -6.32 14.56
N ALA A 143 -23.66 -6.94 13.82
CA ALA A 143 -22.23 -6.64 13.91
C ALA A 143 -21.91 -5.17 13.58
N LEU A 144 -22.48 -4.61 12.50
CA LEU A 144 -22.27 -3.21 12.10
C LEU A 144 -22.86 -2.21 13.12
N LYS A 145 -23.97 -2.56 13.77
CA LYS A 145 -24.59 -1.72 14.79
C LYS A 145 -23.95 -1.88 16.17
N SER A 146 -23.28 -3.01 16.43
CA SER A 146 -22.65 -3.30 17.71
C SER A 146 -21.44 -2.40 17.97
N ARG A 147 -21.55 -1.58 19.01
CA ARG A 147 -20.41 -0.78 19.50
C ARG A 147 -19.36 -1.66 20.15
N VAL A 148 -19.78 -2.65 20.93
CA VAL A 148 -18.88 -3.56 21.65
C VAL A 148 -17.99 -4.30 20.65
N LEU A 149 -18.56 -4.93 19.63
CA LEU A 149 -17.77 -5.68 18.65
C LEU A 149 -16.73 -4.80 17.93
N LEU A 150 -17.14 -3.61 17.47
CA LEU A 150 -16.26 -2.71 16.74
C LEU A 150 -15.16 -2.13 17.65
N GLU A 151 -15.48 -1.73 18.88
CA GLU A 151 -14.49 -1.22 19.82
C GLU A 151 -13.55 -2.33 20.33
N THR A 152 -14.04 -3.54 20.57
CA THR A 152 -13.18 -4.69 20.90
C THR A 152 -12.25 -5.01 19.73
N SER A 153 -12.74 -4.97 18.49
CA SER A 153 -11.88 -5.19 17.31
C SER A 153 -10.80 -4.10 17.18
N ARG A 154 -11.14 -2.84 17.45
CA ARG A 154 -10.17 -1.73 17.53
C ARG A 154 -9.15 -1.92 18.64
N ALA A 155 -9.59 -2.35 19.82
CA ALA A 155 -8.72 -2.63 20.96
C ALA A 155 -7.71 -3.73 20.63
N LEU A 156 -8.17 -4.86 20.07
CA LEU A 156 -7.30 -5.95 19.64
C LEU A 156 -6.26 -5.47 18.61
N MET A 157 -6.69 -4.70 17.61
CA MET A 157 -5.77 -4.17 16.61
C MET A 157 -4.78 -3.15 17.19
N ALA A 158 -5.24 -2.30 18.11
CA ALA A 158 -4.38 -1.35 18.82
C ALA A 158 -3.35 -2.08 19.70
N SER A 159 -3.75 -3.14 20.41
CA SER A 159 -2.83 -3.97 21.19
C SER A 159 -1.78 -4.64 20.32
N ALA A 160 -2.17 -5.24 19.18
CA ALA A 160 -1.22 -5.79 18.22
C ALA A 160 -0.25 -4.73 17.67
N PHE A 161 -0.76 -3.54 17.35
CA PHE A 161 0.06 -2.43 16.89
C PHE A 161 1.05 -1.91 17.94
N VAL A 162 0.63 -1.82 19.21
CA VAL A 162 1.54 -1.50 20.33
C VAL A 162 2.59 -2.60 20.49
N GLY A 163 2.20 -3.87 20.35
CA GLY A 163 3.13 -5.01 20.33
C GLY A 163 4.19 -4.88 19.24
N ILE A 164 3.83 -4.47 18.03
CA ILE A 164 4.78 -4.19 16.93
C ILE A 164 5.75 -3.06 17.31
N ILE A 165 5.27 -1.98 17.93
CA ILE A 165 6.14 -0.87 18.38
C ILE A 165 7.12 -1.38 19.44
N VAL A 166 6.64 -2.13 20.44
CA VAL A 166 7.48 -2.70 21.50
C VAL A 166 8.51 -3.66 20.93
N ALA A 167 8.10 -4.57 20.05
CA ALA A 167 9.00 -5.51 19.39
C ALA A 167 10.06 -4.78 18.56
N GLY A 168 9.69 -3.76 17.79
CA GLY A 168 10.65 -2.99 17.00
C GLY A 168 11.64 -2.20 17.87
N LEU A 169 11.21 -1.60 18.98
CA LEU A 169 12.09 -0.80 19.85
C LEU A 169 13.01 -1.65 20.73
N PHE A 170 12.48 -2.72 21.34
CA PHE A 170 13.13 -3.46 22.41
C PHE A 170 13.50 -4.91 22.04
N GLY A 171 12.97 -5.43 20.93
CA GLY A 171 13.33 -6.75 20.42
C GLY A 171 14.67 -6.77 19.68
N ASP A 172 15.04 -7.95 19.21
CA ASP A 172 16.21 -8.20 18.37
C ASP A 172 16.21 -7.30 17.13
N GLN A 173 17.35 -6.73 16.76
CA GLN A 173 17.42 -5.77 15.66
C GLN A 173 17.72 -6.40 14.30
N SER A 174 17.79 -7.73 14.23
CA SER A 174 17.75 -8.47 12.98
C SER A 174 16.29 -8.58 12.48
N PRO A 175 16.00 -8.12 11.25
CA PRO A 175 14.67 -8.26 10.65
C PRO A 175 14.16 -9.70 10.55
N ALA A 176 15.07 -10.69 10.49
CA ALA A 176 14.73 -12.09 10.40
C ALA A 176 14.23 -12.69 11.72
N MET A 177 14.58 -12.08 12.86
CA MET A 177 14.24 -12.55 14.20
C MET A 177 13.19 -11.67 14.90
N ASN A 178 12.79 -10.57 14.27
CA ASN A 178 11.85 -9.61 14.85
C ASN A 178 10.53 -9.62 14.08
N ILE A 179 9.41 -9.73 14.79
CA ILE A 179 8.10 -9.75 14.15
C ILE A 179 7.74 -8.42 13.49
N ALA A 180 8.28 -7.28 13.97
CA ALA A 180 7.82 -5.96 13.59
C ALA A 180 7.99 -5.66 12.09
N PRO A 181 9.18 -5.87 11.47
CA PRO A 181 9.33 -5.65 10.03
C PRO A 181 8.51 -6.63 9.19
N LEU A 182 8.55 -7.92 9.50
CA LEU A 182 7.84 -8.94 8.72
C LEU A 182 6.33 -8.72 8.75
N LEU A 183 5.76 -8.56 9.95
CA LEU A 183 4.32 -8.36 10.09
C LEU A 183 3.86 -7.05 9.43
N THR A 184 4.65 -5.98 9.52
CA THR A 184 4.28 -4.68 8.94
C THR A 184 4.44 -4.68 7.42
N TRP A 185 5.62 -4.99 6.91
CA TRP A 185 5.98 -4.73 5.51
C TRP A 185 5.70 -5.92 4.59
N THR A 186 5.71 -7.15 5.11
CA THR A 186 5.46 -8.36 4.31
C THR A 186 4.01 -8.82 4.43
N VAL A 187 3.47 -8.93 5.64
CA VAL A 187 2.13 -9.51 5.85
C VAL A 187 1.04 -8.45 5.77
N TRP A 188 1.11 -7.41 6.61
CA TRP A 188 0.06 -6.40 6.72
C TRP A 188 -0.04 -5.56 5.45
N TRP A 189 1.08 -5.02 4.95
CA TRP A 189 1.07 -4.20 3.75
C TRP A 189 0.54 -4.96 2.52
N ALA A 190 1.04 -6.17 2.27
CA ALA A 190 0.58 -7.01 1.18
C ALA A 190 -0.90 -7.40 1.36
N GLY A 191 -1.24 -7.92 2.54
CA GLY A 191 -2.60 -8.36 2.88
C GLY A 191 -3.63 -7.23 2.84
N LEU A 192 -3.23 -6.00 3.12
CA LEU A 192 -4.11 -4.83 3.06
C LEU A 192 -4.65 -4.60 1.63
N ILE A 193 -3.84 -4.82 0.59
CA ILE A 193 -4.29 -4.60 -0.80
C ILE A 193 -5.33 -5.64 -1.19
N PHE A 194 -5.13 -6.91 -0.81
CA PHE A 194 -6.14 -7.97 -0.97
C PHE A 194 -7.41 -7.64 -0.18
N LEU A 195 -7.27 -7.22 1.08
CA LEU A 195 -8.40 -6.81 1.92
C LEU A 195 -9.19 -5.67 1.28
N ILE A 196 -8.53 -4.71 0.62
CA ILE A 196 -9.23 -3.62 -0.06
C ILE A 196 -10.09 -4.12 -1.22
N LEU A 197 -9.58 -5.06 -2.02
CA LEU A 197 -10.33 -5.63 -3.13
C LEU A 197 -11.61 -6.34 -2.66
N PHE A 198 -11.55 -7.08 -1.55
CA PHE A 198 -12.68 -7.89 -1.10
C PHE A 198 -13.60 -7.21 -0.08
N ALA A 199 -13.05 -6.35 0.80
CA ALA A 199 -13.76 -5.74 1.93
C ALA A 199 -13.77 -4.20 1.89
N GLY A 200 -13.29 -3.58 0.80
CA GLY A 200 -13.22 -2.13 0.69
C GLY A 200 -12.33 -1.53 1.77
N LYS A 201 -12.80 -0.53 2.50
CA LYS A 201 -11.99 0.16 3.51
C LYS A 201 -12.21 -0.36 4.93
N ALA A 202 -12.49 -1.66 5.06
CA ALA A 202 -12.73 -2.31 6.34
C ALA A 202 -11.54 -2.13 7.31
N TRP A 203 -10.30 -2.12 6.81
CA TRP A 203 -9.12 -1.77 7.61
C TRP A 203 -9.27 -0.43 8.34
N CYS A 204 -9.81 0.60 7.68
CA CYS A 204 -10.02 1.91 8.27
C CYS A 204 -11.05 1.89 9.42
N THR A 205 -11.86 0.83 9.55
CA THR A 205 -12.82 0.66 10.64
C THR A 205 -12.15 0.21 11.92
N VAL A 206 -11.11 -0.62 11.82
CA VAL A 206 -10.33 -1.20 12.93
C VAL A 206 -8.91 -0.63 13.01
N CYS A 207 -8.67 0.51 12.35
CA CYS A 207 -7.36 1.13 12.24
C CYS A 207 -6.79 1.50 13.62
N PRO A 208 -5.60 0.99 14.00
CA PRO A 208 -5.04 1.23 15.32
C PRO A 208 -4.64 2.69 15.53
N TRP A 209 -4.17 3.39 14.49
CA TRP A 209 -3.83 4.82 14.59
C TRP A 209 -5.03 5.68 14.95
N ASP A 210 -6.17 5.41 14.31
CA ASP A 210 -7.40 6.17 14.53
C ASP A 210 -8.03 5.83 15.89
N ALA A 211 -8.00 4.56 16.29
CA ALA A 211 -8.46 4.12 17.60
C ALA A 211 -7.67 4.79 18.75
N LEU A 212 -6.34 4.64 18.73
CA LEU A 212 -5.45 5.23 19.74
C LEU A 212 -5.52 6.77 19.75
N ALA A 213 -5.54 7.41 18.58
CA ALA A 213 -5.69 8.86 18.48
C ALA A 213 -7.02 9.35 19.05
N GLY A 214 -8.13 8.64 18.76
CA GLY A 214 -9.45 8.96 19.26
C GLY A 214 -9.56 8.81 20.77
N TRP A 215 -9.04 7.71 21.33
CA TRP A 215 -9.02 7.49 22.79
C TRP A 215 -8.13 8.51 23.50
N ALA A 216 -6.96 8.84 22.94
CA ALA A 216 -6.05 9.83 23.49
C ALA A 216 -6.66 11.24 23.48
N ALA A 217 -7.34 11.62 22.39
CA ALA A 217 -8.02 12.91 22.30
C ALA A 217 -9.21 13.01 23.26
N GLY A 218 -9.89 11.89 23.57
CA GLY A 218 -10.94 11.82 24.58
C GLY A 218 -12.11 12.78 24.36
N GLY A 219 -12.35 13.19 23.11
CA GLY A 219 -13.36 14.21 22.75
C GLY A 219 -13.00 15.65 23.14
N ARG A 220 -11.77 15.92 23.58
CA ARG A 220 -11.28 17.24 24.04
C ARG A 220 -10.49 17.99 22.96
N GLY A 221 -10.83 17.78 21.69
CA GLY A 221 -10.16 18.44 20.57
C GLY A 221 -10.52 19.92 20.46
N LEU A 222 -9.69 20.69 19.74
CA LEU A 222 -9.93 22.11 19.42
C LEU A 222 -10.94 22.31 18.28
N ASP A 223 -11.36 21.23 17.62
CA ASP A 223 -12.31 21.21 16.50
C ASP A 223 -12.00 22.25 15.40
N LEU A 224 -10.71 22.50 15.14
CA LEU A 224 -10.32 23.47 14.12
C LEU A 224 -10.69 22.93 12.73
N PRO A 225 -11.21 23.76 11.82
CA PRO A 225 -11.49 23.32 10.47
C PRO A 225 -10.20 22.96 9.74
N TRP A 226 -10.21 21.87 8.95
CA TRP A 226 -9.02 21.52 8.17
C TRP A 226 -8.65 22.69 7.23
N PRO A 227 -7.37 23.06 7.14
CA PRO A 227 -6.90 24.26 6.43
C PRO A 227 -7.23 24.22 4.94
N ARG A 228 -7.77 25.33 4.42
CA ARG A 228 -8.31 25.39 3.04
C ARG A 228 -7.31 24.99 1.96
N TRP A 229 -6.05 25.43 2.07
CA TRP A 229 -5.01 25.10 1.10
C TRP A 229 -4.62 23.60 1.09
N ALA A 230 -4.87 22.89 2.20
CA ALA A 230 -4.57 21.47 2.38
C ALA A 230 -5.82 20.57 2.22
N ARG A 231 -6.98 21.08 1.79
CA ARG A 231 -8.22 20.31 1.57
C ARG A 231 -8.20 19.50 0.26
N SER A 232 -7.11 18.82 0.01
CA SER A 232 -6.90 17.93 -1.14
C SER A 232 -6.22 16.65 -0.65
N ILE A 233 -6.02 15.68 -1.53
CA ILE A 233 -5.23 14.48 -1.17
C ILE A 233 -3.72 14.68 -1.34
N TRP A 234 -3.26 15.85 -1.81
CA TRP A 234 -1.83 16.15 -1.98
C TRP A 234 -0.98 15.96 -0.73
N PRO A 235 -1.44 16.30 0.50
CA PRO A 235 -0.68 16.01 1.70
C PRO A 235 -0.42 14.50 1.89
N ALA A 236 -1.42 13.67 1.59
CA ALA A 236 -1.28 12.21 1.65
C ALA A 236 -0.37 11.67 0.53
N VAL A 237 -0.43 12.25 -0.68
CA VAL A 237 0.48 11.89 -1.79
C VAL A 237 1.92 12.22 -1.43
N ALA A 238 2.19 13.41 -0.91
CA ALA A 238 3.52 13.82 -0.47
C ALA A 238 4.04 12.89 0.64
N LEU A 239 3.18 12.56 1.62
CA LEU A 239 3.54 11.64 2.69
C LEU A 239 3.80 10.22 2.16
N PHE A 240 3.05 9.75 1.17
CA PHE A 240 3.28 8.46 0.51
C PHE A 240 4.63 8.40 -0.21
N LEU A 241 4.96 9.44 -0.99
CA LEU A 241 6.25 9.56 -1.68
C LEU A 241 7.42 9.62 -0.69
N ALA A 242 7.28 10.43 0.36
CA ALA A 242 8.30 10.56 1.41
C ALA A 242 8.49 9.24 2.17
N LEU A 243 7.41 8.56 2.54
CA LEU A 243 7.48 7.25 3.19
C LEU A 243 8.17 6.23 2.29
N THR A 244 7.87 6.22 0.99
CA THR A 244 8.51 5.28 0.06
C THR A 244 10.02 5.54 -0.08
N TRP A 245 10.42 6.82 -0.10
CA TRP A 245 11.83 7.18 -0.09
C TRP A 245 12.52 6.71 1.20
N VAL A 246 11.86 6.85 2.35
CA VAL A 246 12.36 6.34 3.64
C VAL A 246 12.40 4.80 3.66
N GLU A 247 11.39 4.14 3.08
CA GLU A 247 11.28 2.69 2.99
C GLU A 247 12.46 2.10 2.20
N LEU A 248 12.66 2.55 0.96
CA LEU A 248 13.58 1.95 0.01
C LEU A 248 14.95 2.65 -0.04
N GLY A 249 14.96 3.98 0.11
CA GLY A 249 16.18 4.78 0.08
C GLY A 249 16.92 4.79 1.41
N ALA A 250 16.20 4.79 2.55
CA ALA A 250 16.82 4.71 3.87
C ALA A 250 16.81 3.28 4.48
N GLY A 251 16.14 2.32 3.83
CA GLY A 251 16.16 0.92 4.25
C GLY A 251 15.45 0.66 5.59
N VAL A 252 14.42 1.44 5.92
CA VAL A 252 13.71 1.33 7.21
C VAL A 252 13.04 -0.03 7.41
N THR A 253 12.71 -0.73 6.32
CA THR A 253 12.18 -2.11 6.35
C THR A 253 13.18 -3.13 6.88
N LEU A 254 14.48 -2.82 6.84
CA LEU A 254 15.57 -3.70 7.27
C LEU A 254 16.03 -3.38 8.71
N ILE A 255 15.30 -2.52 9.43
CA ILE A 255 15.66 -2.10 10.78
C ILE A 255 14.39 -2.09 11.66
N PRO A 256 14.24 -3.03 12.62
CA PRO A 256 13.08 -3.09 13.49
C PRO A 256 12.78 -1.79 14.24
N ARG A 257 13.79 -1.15 14.83
CA ARG A 257 13.63 0.17 15.49
C ARG A 257 13.11 1.24 14.56
N ALA A 258 13.62 1.31 13.33
CA ALA A 258 13.18 2.32 12.37
C ALA A 258 11.72 2.08 11.97
N THR A 259 11.30 0.82 11.83
CA THR A 259 9.89 0.46 11.62
C THR A 259 9.01 0.94 12.78
N ALA A 260 9.44 0.75 14.03
CA ALA A 260 8.71 1.25 15.19
C ALA A 260 8.63 2.78 15.22
N TRP A 261 9.70 3.49 14.85
CA TRP A 261 9.68 4.95 14.76
C TRP A 261 8.73 5.48 13.67
N VAL A 262 8.65 4.81 12.52
CA VAL A 262 7.65 5.14 11.49
C VAL A 262 6.23 4.93 12.03
N ALA A 263 5.99 3.83 12.75
CA ALA A 263 4.71 3.56 13.39
C ALA A 263 4.33 4.65 14.42
N LEU A 264 5.28 5.06 15.26
CA LEU A 264 5.13 6.16 16.21
C LEU A 264 4.87 7.51 15.53
N ALA A 265 5.56 7.81 14.43
CA ALA A 265 5.35 9.03 13.65
C ALA A 265 3.95 9.10 13.04
N MET A 266 3.47 7.99 12.47
CA MET A 266 2.10 7.87 11.98
C MET A 266 1.07 8.06 13.11
N LEU A 267 1.30 7.46 14.27
CA LEU A 267 0.43 7.64 15.44
C LEU A 267 0.44 9.09 15.94
N ALA A 268 1.60 9.74 16.02
CA ALA A 268 1.73 11.12 16.44
C ALA A 268 1.00 12.09 15.51
N MET A 269 1.07 11.88 14.19
CA MET A 269 0.31 12.66 13.21
C MET A 269 -1.20 12.45 13.37
N ALA A 270 -1.64 11.20 13.57
CA ALA A 270 -3.05 10.89 13.77
C ALA A 270 -3.60 11.51 15.07
N ALA A 271 -2.88 11.35 16.19
CA ALA A 271 -3.23 11.91 17.49
C ALA A 271 -3.21 13.45 17.47
N GLY A 272 -2.16 14.05 16.90
CA GLY A 272 -2.07 15.50 16.72
C GLY A 272 -3.22 16.05 15.88
N SER A 273 -3.60 15.37 14.80
CA SER A 273 -4.78 15.77 14.03
C SER A 273 -6.09 15.57 14.78
N ALA A 274 -6.24 14.50 15.57
CA ALA A 274 -7.46 14.24 16.33
C ALA A 274 -7.66 15.29 17.45
N PHE A 275 -6.57 15.79 18.02
CA PHE A 275 -6.62 16.88 18.99
C PHE A 275 -6.89 18.24 18.33
N LEU A 276 -6.29 18.52 17.17
CA LEU A 276 -6.35 19.86 16.57
C LEU A 276 -7.57 20.08 15.69
N PHE A 277 -7.95 19.10 14.88
CA PHE A 277 -8.90 19.30 13.78
C PHE A 277 -10.22 18.58 14.00
N GLU A 278 -11.28 19.14 13.41
CA GLU A 278 -12.62 18.57 13.45
C GLU A 278 -12.68 17.15 12.84
N ARG A 279 -13.45 16.27 13.50
CA ARG A 279 -13.75 14.90 13.07
C ARG A 279 -12.47 14.12 12.69
N LYS A 280 -12.54 13.25 11.68
CA LYS A 280 -11.39 12.48 11.18
C LYS A 280 -10.79 13.12 9.93
N SER A 281 -10.48 14.41 10.01
CA SER A 281 -9.92 15.18 8.88
C SER A 281 -8.60 14.60 8.35
N PHE A 282 -7.72 14.08 9.21
CA PHE A 282 -6.52 13.37 8.75
C PHE A 282 -6.86 12.17 7.87
N CYS A 283 -7.83 11.34 8.26
CA CYS A 283 -8.26 10.19 7.44
C CYS A 283 -8.80 10.61 6.06
N ARG A 284 -9.37 11.81 5.94
CA ARG A 284 -9.88 12.36 4.68
C ARG A 284 -8.78 12.97 3.81
N TYR A 285 -7.82 13.69 4.38
CA TYR A 285 -6.89 14.54 3.61
C TYR A 285 -5.41 14.13 3.72
N GLY A 286 -4.95 13.62 4.86
CA GLY A 286 -3.53 13.42 5.16
C GLY A 286 -3.07 11.97 5.25
N CYS A 287 -3.94 11.03 5.61
CA CYS A 287 -3.56 9.64 5.81
C CYS A 287 -3.25 8.96 4.48
N LEU A 288 -1.96 8.66 4.24
CA LEU A 288 -1.47 7.99 3.03
C LEU A 288 -2.20 6.66 2.78
N VAL A 289 -2.29 5.81 3.80
CA VAL A 289 -2.96 4.50 3.72
C VAL A 289 -4.44 4.69 3.41
N GLY A 290 -5.09 5.67 4.04
CA GLY A 290 -6.49 6.00 3.84
C GLY A 290 -6.81 6.53 2.44
N ARG A 291 -5.86 7.19 1.77
CA ARG A 291 -6.05 7.72 0.40
C ARG A 291 -5.71 6.70 -0.68
N VAL A 292 -4.63 5.93 -0.51
CA VAL A 292 -4.30 4.80 -1.39
C VAL A 292 -5.43 3.76 -1.36
N SER A 293 -5.84 3.32 -0.17
CA SER A 293 -7.00 2.43 -0.01
C SER A 293 -8.30 3.05 -0.50
N GLY A 294 -8.44 4.38 -0.40
CA GLY A 294 -9.50 5.15 -1.02
C GLY A 294 -9.64 4.86 -2.49
N LEU A 295 -8.56 5.11 -3.25
CA LEU A 295 -8.59 4.98 -4.69
C LEU A 295 -8.77 3.52 -5.12
N TYR A 296 -8.07 2.58 -4.48
CA TYR A 296 -8.25 1.14 -4.75
C TYR A 296 -9.64 0.61 -4.37
N ALA A 297 -10.31 1.19 -3.37
CA ALA A 297 -11.67 0.77 -3.00
C ALA A 297 -12.72 1.04 -4.08
N MET A 298 -12.42 1.81 -5.13
CA MET A 298 -13.27 1.88 -6.32
C MET A 298 -13.45 0.51 -7.01
N PHE A 299 -12.49 -0.40 -6.82
CA PHE A 299 -12.57 -1.80 -7.28
C PHE A 299 -13.18 -2.76 -6.28
N SER A 300 -13.40 -2.35 -5.03
CA SER A 300 -13.83 -3.26 -3.98
C SER A 300 -15.17 -3.92 -4.25
N SER A 301 -15.35 -5.16 -3.77
CA SER A 301 -16.63 -5.89 -3.82
C SER A 301 -17.64 -5.47 -2.77
N VAL A 302 -17.29 -4.59 -1.83
CA VAL A 302 -18.17 -4.16 -0.73
C VAL A 302 -18.37 -2.66 -0.73
N GLU A 303 -19.62 -2.20 -0.61
CA GLU A 303 -19.95 -0.78 -0.45
C GLU A 303 -20.98 -0.53 0.64
N ALA A 304 -20.85 0.59 1.36
CA ALA A 304 -21.92 1.11 2.20
C ALA A 304 -22.74 2.13 1.39
N ARG A 305 -24.05 1.94 1.25
CA ARG A 305 -24.93 2.84 0.48
C ARG A 305 -26.30 2.98 1.15
N ALA A 306 -27.03 4.04 0.83
CA ALA A 306 -28.45 4.12 1.19
C ALA A 306 -29.25 3.01 0.46
N LYS A 307 -30.22 2.41 1.15
CA LYS A 307 -31.10 1.39 0.58
C LYS A 307 -32.00 2.00 -0.48
N ASP A 308 -32.79 2.98 -0.05
CA ASP A 308 -33.76 3.68 -0.88
C ASP A 308 -33.48 5.20 -0.88
N ALA A 309 -33.28 5.76 -2.08
CA ALA A 309 -33.07 7.19 -2.26
C ALA A 309 -34.31 8.02 -1.89
N ALA A 310 -35.53 7.49 -2.06
CA ALA A 310 -36.78 8.18 -1.74
C ALA A 310 -36.93 8.39 -0.22
N VAL A 311 -36.60 7.38 0.59
CA VAL A 311 -36.54 7.49 2.06
C VAL A 311 -35.51 8.53 2.48
N CYS A 312 -34.34 8.55 1.84
CA CYS A 312 -33.35 9.59 2.09
C CYS A 312 -33.83 10.99 1.66
N ALA A 313 -34.69 11.08 0.64
CA ALA A 313 -35.21 12.35 0.14
C ALA A 313 -36.12 13.06 1.17
N SER A 314 -36.94 12.27 1.88
CA SER A 314 -37.87 12.75 2.91
C SER A 314 -37.23 12.93 4.29
N CYS A 315 -36.06 12.35 4.55
CA CYS A 315 -35.33 12.49 5.80
C CYS A 315 -34.85 13.94 6.06
N ARG A 316 -35.34 14.54 7.14
CA ARG A 316 -35.03 15.93 7.53
C ARG A 316 -33.86 16.06 8.52
N THR A 317 -33.65 15.08 9.38
CA THR A 317 -32.66 15.16 10.48
C THR A 317 -31.23 14.94 10.00
N GLN A 318 -31.05 14.00 9.05
CA GLN A 318 -29.76 13.67 8.45
C GLN A 318 -28.70 13.21 9.46
N ASP A 319 -29.15 12.46 10.48
CA ASP A 319 -28.32 12.01 11.61
C ASP A 319 -27.13 11.15 11.18
N CYS A 320 -27.24 10.46 10.04
CA CYS A 320 -26.12 9.71 9.46
C CYS A 320 -24.90 10.59 9.08
N TYR A 321 -25.11 11.91 8.91
CA TYR A 321 -24.06 12.89 8.65
C TYR A 321 -23.78 13.80 9.84
N ARG A 322 -24.83 14.20 10.57
CA ARG A 322 -24.74 15.14 11.69
C ARG A 322 -24.38 14.47 13.03
N GLY A 323 -24.75 13.20 13.19
CA GLY A 323 -24.71 12.50 14.47
C GLY A 323 -26.06 12.60 15.20
N SER A 324 -26.19 11.79 16.25
CA SER A 324 -27.36 11.72 17.14
C SER A 324 -26.91 11.19 18.51
N ASP A 325 -27.85 11.07 19.44
CA ASP A 325 -27.67 10.31 20.69
C ASP A 325 -27.19 8.87 20.44
N LYS A 326 -27.58 8.26 19.31
CA LYS A 326 -27.16 6.91 18.92
C LYS A 326 -25.75 6.80 18.38
N GLY A 327 -25.02 7.89 18.13
CA GLY A 327 -23.65 7.85 17.60
C GLY A 327 -23.20 9.08 16.84
N ALA A 328 -21.93 9.07 16.44
CA ALA A 328 -21.33 10.20 15.74
C ALA A 328 -21.85 10.29 14.30
N GLY A 329 -21.80 11.49 13.72
CA GLY A 329 -22.02 11.67 12.29
C GLY A 329 -20.88 11.07 11.46
N CYS A 330 -21.02 11.09 10.13
CA CYS A 330 -19.94 10.62 9.26
C CYS A 330 -18.61 11.34 9.56
N PRO A 331 -17.56 10.61 9.96
CA PRO A 331 -16.34 11.22 10.46
C PRO A 331 -15.45 11.80 9.35
N THR A 332 -15.63 11.38 8.11
CA THR A 332 -14.88 11.85 6.94
C THR A 332 -15.72 12.74 6.02
N PHE A 333 -16.79 13.35 6.55
CA PHE A 333 -17.65 14.30 5.83
C PHE A 333 -18.33 13.73 4.57
N GLU A 334 -18.46 12.41 4.46
CA GLU A 334 -19.27 11.81 3.42
C GLU A 334 -20.74 11.92 3.77
N PHE A 335 -21.56 12.24 2.77
CA PHE A 335 -23.00 12.40 2.95
C PHE A 335 -23.73 11.16 2.42
N PRO A 336 -24.15 10.21 3.29
CA PRO A 336 -24.62 8.89 2.84
C PRO A 336 -25.79 8.93 1.86
N ARG A 337 -26.62 9.98 1.91
CA ARG A 337 -27.75 10.21 0.99
C ARG A 337 -27.33 10.34 -0.48
N THR A 338 -26.18 10.94 -0.77
CA THR A 338 -25.69 11.17 -2.15
C THR A 338 -24.35 10.50 -2.42
N MET A 339 -23.86 9.68 -1.48
CA MET A 339 -22.57 9.03 -1.60
C MET A 339 -22.65 7.90 -2.64
N THR A 340 -21.87 8.03 -3.71
CA THR A 340 -21.83 7.06 -4.81
C THR A 340 -20.50 6.34 -4.95
N LEU A 341 -19.44 6.82 -4.28
CA LEU A 341 -18.07 6.30 -4.39
C LEU A 341 -17.53 5.82 -3.03
N ASN A 342 -16.69 4.79 -3.03
CA ASN A 342 -16.03 4.29 -1.82
C ASN A 342 -14.79 5.10 -1.40
N THR A 343 -14.28 6.00 -2.26
CA THR A 343 -12.98 6.68 -2.10
C THR A 343 -12.77 7.33 -0.73
N TYR A 344 -13.82 7.91 -0.15
CA TYR A 344 -13.75 8.67 1.09
C TYR A 344 -14.47 8.01 2.27
N CYS A 345 -15.29 6.99 2.02
CA CYS A 345 -15.90 6.20 3.08
C CYS A 345 -14.81 5.43 3.84
N THR A 346 -14.89 5.34 5.17
CA THR A 346 -13.97 4.52 5.98
C THR A 346 -14.62 3.23 6.48
N LEU A 347 -15.84 2.94 6.02
CA LEU A 347 -16.68 1.84 6.48
C LEU A 347 -16.89 1.78 8.01
N CYS A 348 -16.72 2.90 8.72
CA CYS A 348 -16.81 3.00 10.19
C CYS A 348 -18.16 2.63 10.83
N ALA A 349 -19.17 2.34 10.01
CA ALA A 349 -20.52 1.92 10.38
C ALA A 349 -21.37 2.91 11.21
N GLU A 350 -20.89 4.12 11.53
CA GLU A 350 -21.69 5.09 12.31
C GLU A 350 -23.03 5.43 11.66
N CYS A 351 -23.09 5.54 10.32
CA CYS A 351 -24.33 5.78 9.60
C CYS A 351 -25.38 4.66 9.76
N PHE A 352 -24.99 3.42 10.05
CA PHE A 352 -25.92 2.32 10.34
C PHE A 352 -26.52 2.43 11.74
N LYS A 353 -25.82 3.07 12.67
CA LYS A 353 -26.28 3.28 14.06
C LYS A 353 -27.20 4.50 14.18
N THR A 354 -26.87 5.57 13.45
CA THR A 354 -27.52 6.87 13.58
C THR A 354 -28.68 7.10 12.61
N CYS A 355 -28.81 6.34 11.51
CA CYS A 355 -29.90 6.55 10.56
C CYS A 355 -31.28 6.33 11.23
N PRO A 356 -32.17 7.34 11.27
CA PRO A 356 -33.48 7.21 11.94
C PRO A 356 -34.44 6.28 11.21
N HIS A 357 -34.20 6.02 9.92
CA HIS A 357 -35.05 5.19 9.07
C HIS A 357 -34.45 3.80 8.78
N ASP A 358 -33.34 3.42 9.42
CA ASP A 358 -32.60 2.17 9.15
C ASP A 358 -32.31 1.90 7.65
N ASN A 359 -32.09 2.99 6.91
CA ASN A 359 -32.01 3.01 5.45
C ASN A 359 -30.58 2.84 4.91
N MET A 360 -29.67 2.25 5.70
CA MET A 360 -28.29 1.96 5.27
C MET A 360 -28.13 0.47 4.95
N ALA A 361 -27.38 0.17 3.88
CA ALA A 361 -27.04 -1.16 3.41
C ALA A 361 -25.53 -1.32 3.23
N LEU A 362 -25.04 -2.52 3.50
CA LEU A 362 -23.72 -2.99 3.13
C LEU A 362 -23.91 -3.96 1.96
N ARG A 363 -23.56 -3.56 0.75
CA ARG A 363 -23.86 -4.32 -0.46
C ARG A 363 -22.61 -4.98 -1.01
N LEU A 364 -22.75 -6.23 -1.46
CA LEU A 364 -21.84 -6.81 -2.44
C LEU A 364 -22.11 -6.18 -3.81
N ARG A 365 -21.04 -5.88 -4.53
CA ARG A 365 -21.07 -5.29 -5.87
C ARG A 365 -19.98 -5.91 -6.75
N PRO A 366 -20.14 -5.86 -8.08
CA PRO A 366 -19.07 -6.24 -9.00
C PRO A 366 -17.86 -5.32 -8.85
N TRP A 367 -16.66 -5.87 -9.09
CA TRP A 367 -15.44 -5.06 -9.09
C TRP A 367 -15.48 -3.96 -10.14
N GLY A 368 -14.92 -2.81 -9.78
CA GLY A 368 -14.84 -1.63 -10.64
C GLY A 368 -16.16 -0.86 -10.79
N ALA A 369 -17.21 -1.19 -10.03
CA ALA A 369 -18.51 -0.52 -10.13
C ALA A 369 -18.42 1.01 -9.97
N ASP A 370 -17.55 1.53 -9.11
CA ASP A 370 -17.36 2.98 -8.93
C ASP A 370 -16.77 3.67 -10.17
N LEU A 371 -16.00 2.94 -10.99
CA LEU A 371 -15.46 3.48 -12.25
C LEU A 371 -16.53 3.59 -13.34
N ALA A 372 -17.64 2.85 -13.20
CA ALA A 372 -18.80 3.02 -14.08
C ALA A 372 -19.58 4.31 -13.77
N VAL A 373 -19.59 4.72 -12.49
CA VAL A 373 -20.38 5.83 -11.96
C VAL A 373 -19.89 7.17 -12.49
N GLU A 374 -20.83 8.08 -12.75
CA GLU A 374 -20.54 9.44 -13.17
C GLU A 374 -20.25 10.31 -11.94
N GLY A 375 -18.98 10.32 -11.53
CA GLY A 375 -18.46 11.23 -10.51
C GLY A 375 -17.89 12.51 -11.10
N LYS A 376 -17.72 13.55 -10.27
CA LYS A 376 -16.88 14.71 -10.62
C LYS A 376 -15.42 14.25 -10.60
N PRO A 377 -14.73 14.18 -11.76
CA PRO A 377 -13.35 13.72 -11.79
C PRO A 377 -12.47 14.72 -11.04
N ARG A 378 -11.57 14.23 -10.20
CA ARG A 378 -10.69 15.09 -9.41
C ARG A 378 -9.24 14.95 -9.85
N ALA A 379 -8.59 16.10 -10.09
CA ALA A 379 -7.20 16.12 -10.55
C ALA A 379 -6.24 15.49 -9.53
N ASP A 380 -6.49 15.68 -8.23
CA ASP A 380 -5.65 15.13 -7.18
C ASP A 380 -5.73 13.58 -7.13
N GLU A 381 -6.92 12.99 -7.30
CA GLU A 381 -7.10 11.53 -7.47
C GLU A 381 -6.45 10.98 -8.75
N ALA A 382 -6.54 11.71 -9.87
CA ALA A 382 -5.88 11.31 -11.11
C ALA A 382 -4.36 11.25 -10.97
N TRP A 383 -3.75 12.24 -10.31
CA TRP A 383 -2.32 12.22 -10.00
C TRP A 383 -1.95 11.07 -9.06
N LEU A 384 -2.77 10.78 -8.04
CA LEU A 384 -2.53 9.61 -7.19
C LEU A 384 -2.61 8.30 -7.99
N ALA A 385 -3.51 8.16 -8.96
CA ALA A 385 -3.56 6.97 -9.83
C ALA A 385 -2.25 6.78 -10.61
N LEU A 386 -1.69 7.86 -11.16
CA LEU A 386 -0.40 7.83 -11.86
C LEU A 386 0.76 7.53 -10.92
N VAL A 387 0.77 8.14 -9.73
CA VAL A 387 1.77 7.86 -8.69
C VAL A 387 1.71 6.40 -8.28
N LEU A 388 0.51 5.81 -8.09
CA LEU A 388 0.39 4.39 -7.74
C LEU A 388 0.89 3.47 -8.84
N LEU A 389 0.59 3.78 -10.11
CA LEU A 389 1.13 3.04 -11.25
C LEU A 389 2.66 3.07 -11.26
N ALA A 390 3.23 4.27 -11.20
CA ALA A 390 4.68 4.46 -11.27
C ALA A 390 5.39 3.87 -10.05
N MET A 391 4.84 4.10 -8.85
CA MET A 391 5.43 3.64 -7.59
C MET A 391 5.44 2.12 -7.49
N THR A 392 4.37 1.45 -7.92
CA THR A 392 4.33 -0.01 -7.88
C THR A 392 5.38 -0.60 -8.85
N GLY A 393 5.50 -0.03 -10.05
CA GLY A 393 6.56 -0.39 -11.00
C GLY A 393 7.96 -0.16 -10.42
N PHE A 394 8.16 0.98 -9.77
CA PHE A 394 9.39 1.33 -9.08
C PHE A 394 9.75 0.32 -7.97
N HIS A 395 8.80 -0.03 -7.10
CA HIS A 395 9.00 -1.06 -6.06
C HIS A 395 9.44 -2.41 -6.64
N GLY A 396 8.81 -2.87 -7.72
CA GLY A 396 9.23 -4.11 -8.37
C GLY A 396 10.65 -4.01 -8.91
N LEU A 397 11.00 -2.86 -9.49
CA LEU A 397 12.29 -2.62 -10.11
C LEU A 397 13.43 -2.55 -9.10
N THR A 398 13.20 -1.93 -7.93
CA THR A 398 14.22 -1.84 -6.86
C THR A 398 14.58 -3.19 -6.26
N MET A 399 13.75 -4.22 -6.47
CA MET A 399 13.98 -5.60 -6.03
C MET A 399 14.62 -6.47 -7.12
N THR A 400 15.05 -5.88 -8.25
CA THR A 400 15.75 -6.60 -9.31
C THR A 400 17.27 -6.37 -9.23
N PRO A 401 18.10 -7.31 -9.73
CA PRO A 401 19.55 -7.12 -9.81
C PRO A 401 20.00 -5.92 -10.66
N ALA A 402 19.12 -5.40 -11.52
CA ALA A 402 19.42 -4.21 -12.33
C ALA A 402 19.51 -2.93 -11.49
N TRP A 403 18.77 -2.85 -10.38
CA TRP A 403 18.70 -1.63 -9.59
C TRP A 403 20.02 -1.25 -8.92
N PRO A 404 20.72 -2.14 -8.18
CA PRO A 404 22.04 -1.84 -7.63
C PRO A 404 23.05 -1.42 -8.71
N ALA A 405 23.01 -2.02 -9.90
CA ALA A 405 23.89 -1.68 -11.01
C ALA A 405 23.65 -0.26 -11.55
N TRP A 406 22.40 0.19 -11.60
CA TRP A 406 22.09 1.57 -12.02
C TRP A 406 22.48 2.59 -10.98
N VAL A 407 22.26 2.28 -9.70
CA VAL A 407 22.68 3.17 -8.61
C VAL A 407 24.20 3.35 -8.62
N SER A 408 24.95 2.25 -8.64
CA SER A 408 26.43 2.30 -8.64
C SER A 408 26.99 2.95 -9.91
N GLY A 409 26.35 2.72 -11.06
CA GLY A 409 26.69 3.39 -12.31
C GLY A 409 26.53 4.92 -12.22
N LEU A 410 25.45 5.39 -11.59
CA LEU A 410 25.21 6.83 -11.39
C LEU A 410 26.15 7.43 -10.34
N GLU A 411 26.43 6.70 -9.25
CA GLU A 411 27.44 7.09 -8.25
C GLU A 411 28.80 7.30 -8.90
N GLY A 412 29.25 6.34 -9.71
CA GLY A 412 30.52 6.42 -10.43
C GLY A 412 30.56 7.52 -11.50
N ALA A 413 29.48 7.68 -12.26
CA ALA A 413 29.43 8.68 -13.33
C ALA A 413 29.39 10.12 -12.81
N TRP A 414 28.69 10.38 -11.70
CA TRP A 414 28.47 11.74 -11.18
C TRP A 414 29.28 12.04 -9.91
N GLY A 415 29.99 11.07 -9.35
CA GLY A 415 30.74 11.24 -8.10
C GLY A 415 29.84 11.56 -6.90
N VAL A 416 28.61 11.04 -6.90
CA VAL A 416 27.62 11.29 -5.84
C VAL A 416 27.44 10.04 -4.98
N GLY A 417 26.98 10.20 -3.74
CA GLY A 417 26.65 9.06 -2.87
C GLY A 417 25.29 8.44 -3.15
N TYR A 418 25.09 7.21 -2.64
CA TYR A 418 23.90 6.37 -2.80
C TYR A 418 22.57 7.11 -2.70
N ARG A 419 22.39 7.96 -1.68
CA ARG A 419 21.11 8.66 -1.46
C ARG A 419 20.78 9.65 -2.56
N THR A 420 21.78 10.33 -3.09
CA THR A 420 21.60 11.27 -4.20
C THR A 420 21.28 10.50 -5.47
N ALA A 421 22.04 9.44 -5.75
CA ALA A 421 21.79 8.56 -6.90
C ALA A 421 20.38 7.94 -6.85
N PHE A 422 20.00 7.38 -5.69
CA PHE A 422 18.67 6.83 -5.42
C PHE A 422 17.56 7.87 -5.67
N SER A 423 17.73 9.10 -5.14
CA SER A 423 16.72 10.17 -5.26
C SER A 423 16.53 10.62 -6.71
N VAL A 424 17.62 10.72 -7.48
CA VAL A 424 17.59 11.04 -8.91
C VAL A 424 16.86 9.94 -9.67
N LEU A 425 17.24 8.68 -9.47
CA LEU A 425 16.62 7.54 -10.15
C LEU A 425 15.14 7.39 -9.79
N MET A 426 14.77 7.52 -8.51
CA MET A 426 13.38 7.51 -8.08
C MET A 426 12.58 8.61 -8.76
N THR A 427 13.10 9.84 -8.81
CA THR A 427 12.43 10.98 -9.46
C THR A 427 12.21 10.71 -10.95
N LEU A 428 13.23 10.19 -11.64
CA LEU A 428 13.14 9.84 -13.05
C LEU A 428 12.11 8.72 -13.30
N MET A 429 12.14 7.66 -12.49
CA MET A 429 11.25 6.52 -12.63
C MET A 429 9.79 6.84 -12.28
N LEU A 430 9.54 7.78 -11.37
CA LEU A 430 8.19 8.26 -11.08
C LEU A 430 7.70 9.27 -12.13
N GLY A 431 8.59 10.10 -12.67
CA GLY A 431 8.28 11.10 -13.68
C GLY A 431 8.03 10.52 -15.07
N LEU A 432 8.76 9.46 -15.46
CA LEU A 432 8.70 8.91 -16.81
C LEU A 432 7.31 8.34 -17.20
N PRO A 433 6.63 7.51 -16.39
CA PRO A 433 5.28 7.05 -16.69
C PRO A 433 4.27 8.21 -16.80
N ALA A 434 4.39 9.22 -15.93
CA ALA A 434 3.52 10.39 -15.96
C ALA A 434 3.75 11.26 -17.21
N ALA A 435 5.01 11.43 -17.64
CA ALA A 435 5.37 12.13 -18.86
C ALA A 435 4.89 11.38 -20.11
N LEU A 436 5.11 10.06 -20.17
CA LEU A 436 4.59 9.21 -21.25
C LEU A 436 3.07 9.30 -21.34
N TYR A 437 2.39 9.19 -20.19
CA TYR A 437 0.94 9.35 -20.11
C TYR A 437 0.48 10.72 -20.62
N ALA A 438 1.12 11.81 -20.20
CA ALA A 438 0.80 13.16 -20.65
C ALA A 438 0.92 13.32 -22.18
N VAL A 439 1.98 12.77 -22.78
CA VAL A 439 2.18 12.76 -24.24
C VAL A 439 1.08 11.96 -24.95
N LEU A 440 0.72 10.79 -24.43
CA LEU A 440 -0.34 9.96 -25.02
C LEU A 440 -1.73 10.60 -24.90
N VAL A 441 -2.02 11.29 -23.79
CA VAL A 441 -3.24 12.10 -23.65
C VAL A 441 -3.25 13.24 -24.67
N LYS A 442 -2.11 13.88 -24.92
CA LYS A 442 -2.00 14.93 -25.95
C LYS A 442 -2.29 14.36 -27.35
N ALA A 443 -1.79 13.16 -27.66
CA ALA A 443 -2.10 12.47 -28.90
C ALA A 443 -3.59 12.06 -28.99
N ALA A 444 -4.21 11.68 -27.86
CA ALA A 444 -5.65 11.41 -27.79
C ALA A 444 -6.49 12.68 -28.00
N GLN A 445 -6.02 13.83 -27.50
CA GLN A 445 -6.68 15.13 -27.67
C GLN A 445 -6.87 15.48 -29.15
N ALA A 446 -5.84 15.25 -29.97
CA ALA A 446 -5.90 15.49 -31.42
C ALA A 446 -7.01 14.69 -32.12
N ARG A 447 -7.52 13.64 -31.49
CA ARG A 447 -8.56 12.73 -32.00
C ARG A 447 -9.89 12.85 -31.25
N SER A 448 -10.00 13.79 -30.31
CA SER A 448 -11.14 13.90 -29.37
C SER A 448 -12.04 15.11 -29.63
N GLY A 449 -12.15 15.58 -30.88
CA GLY A 449 -13.13 16.61 -31.26
C GLY A 449 -13.03 17.94 -30.49
N GLY A 450 -11.80 18.39 -30.16
CA GLY A 450 -11.57 19.68 -29.49
C GLY A 450 -11.71 19.68 -27.96
N ARG A 451 -11.85 18.51 -27.32
CA ARG A 451 -11.93 18.43 -25.84
C ARG A 451 -10.70 19.06 -25.14
N PRO A 452 -10.89 19.73 -23.99
CA PRO A 452 -9.78 20.28 -23.22
C PRO A 452 -8.83 19.19 -22.71
N TYR A 453 -7.53 19.42 -22.82
CA TYR A 453 -6.49 18.48 -22.38
C TYR A 453 -6.67 18.07 -20.92
N GLY A 454 -6.94 19.03 -20.02
CA GLY A 454 -7.11 18.76 -18.59
C GLY A 454 -8.27 17.78 -18.30
N GLU A 455 -9.36 17.84 -19.06
CA GLU A 455 -10.47 16.91 -18.88
C GLU A 455 -10.07 15.49 -19.30
N LEU A 456 -9.40 15.34 -20.45
CA LEU A 456 -8.89 14.06 -20.93
C LEU A 456 -7.86 13.48 -19.95
N PHE A 457 -6.92 14.31 -19.49
CA PHE A 457 -5.87 13.93 -18.55
C PHE A 457 -6.43 13.40 -17.23
N VAL A 458 -7.44 14.05 -16.66
CA VAL A 458 -8.01 13.57 -15.40
C VAL A 458 -8.81 12.30 -15.61
N ARG A 459 -9.64 12.22 -16.66
CA ARG A 459 -10.54 11.07 -16.88
C ARG A 459 -9.79 9.80 -17.30
N TYR A 460 -8.80 9.90 -18.18
CA TYR A 460 -8.02 8.72 -18.61
C TYR A 460 -7.08 8.18 -17.53
N ALA A 461 -6.72 8.98 -16.50
CA ALA A 461 -5.85 8.51 -15.44
C ALA A 461 -6.50 7.39 -14.61
N TYR A 462 -7.83 7.44 -14.44
CA TYR A 462 -8.59 6.37 -13.79
C TYR A 462 -8.56 5.06 -14.59
N ALA A 463 -8.29 5.10 -15.90
CA ALA A 463 -8.15 3.89 -16.70
C ALA A 463 -6.85 3.14 -16.40
N LEU A 464 -5.82 3.81 -15.88
CA LEU A 464 -4.56 3.19 -15.47
C LEU A 464 -4.60 2.58 -14.07
N LEU A 465 -5.57 2.99 -13.25
CA LEU A 465 -5.75 2.49 -11.89
C LEU A 465 -5.89 0.96 -11.79
N PRO A 466 -6.68 0.26 -12.64
CA PRO A 466 -6.72 -1.21 -12.60
C PRO A 466 -5.35 -1.86 -12.85
N ILE A 467 -4.54 -1.34 -13.79
CA ILE A 467 -3.19 -1.87 -14.01
C ILE A 467 -2.36 -1.70 -12.73
N ALA A 468 -2.39 -0.50 -12.13
CA ALA A 468 -1.68 -0.23 -10.88
C ALA A 468 -2.11 -1.19 -9.75
N LEU A 469 -3.42 -1.33 -9.51
CA LEU A 469 -3.97 -2.20 -8.46
C LEU A 469 -3.60 -3.66 -8.66
N PHE A 470 -3.83 -4.21 -9.85
CA PHE A 470 -3.68 -5.64 -10.09
C PHE A 470 -2.21 -6.04 -10.25
N TYR A 471 -1.35 -5.17 -10.77
CA TYR A 471 0.08 -5.39 -10.68
C TYR A 471 0.57 -5.31 -9.22
N HIS A 472 0.03 -4.37 -8.42
CA HIS A 472 0.36 -4.29 -6.99
C HIS A 472 -0.05 -5.56 -6.24
N LEU A 473 -1.21 -6.14 -6.54
CA LEU A 473 -1.64 -7.44 -6.04
C LEU A 473 -0.72 -8.57 -6.52
N ALA A 474 -0.34 -8.60 -7.81
CA ALA A 474 0.52 -9.64 -8.36
C ALA A 474 1.93 -9.62 -7.72
N HIS A 475 2.53 -8.44 -7.58
CA HIS A 475 3.81 -8.26 -6.92
C HIS A 475 3.75 -8.68 -5.44
N ASN A 476 2.70 -8.25 -4.71
CA ASN A 476 2.57 -8.60 -3.29
C ASN A 476 2.09 -10.03 -3.04
N ALA A 477 1.54 -10.74 -4.04
CA ALA A 477 1.19 -12.15 -3.92
C ALA A 477 2.41 -13.00 -3.57
N GLU A 478 3.58 -12.64 -4.08
CA GLU A 478 4.83 -13.33 -3.79
C GLU A 478 5.22 -13.18 -2.32
N HIS A 479 5.31 -11.95 -1.82
CA HIS A 479 5.59 -11.67 -0.41
C HIS A 479 4.56 -12.33 0.52
N PHE A 480 3.27 -12.22 0.21
CA PHE A 480 2.21 -12.74 1.07
C PHE A 480 2.15 -14.28 1.08
N LEU A 481 2.23 -14.93 -0.08
CA LEU A 481 2.03 -16.38 -0.20
C LEU A 481 3.32 -17.17 0.05
N MET A 482 4.49 -16.58 -0.22
CA MET A 482 5.78 -17.25 -0.09
C MET A 482 6.50 -16.91 1.22
N GLU A 483 6.46 -15.66 1.68
CA GLU A 483 7.10 -15.25 2.94
C GLU A 483 6.13 -15.23 4.12
N GLY A 484 4.83 -15.03 3.89
CA GLY A 484 3.81 -14.94 4.94
C GLY A 484 3.83 -16.06 5.98
N PRO A 485 4.05 -17.35 5.61
CA PRO A 485 4.16 -18.44 6.58
C PRO A 485 5.22 -18.24 7.66
N LYS A 486 6.30 -17.51 7.38
CA LYS A 486 7.37 -17.21 8.36
C LYS A 486 6.82 -16.51 9.62
N LEU A 487 5.67 -15.85 9.52
CA LEU A 487 4.99 -15.22 10.65
C LEU A 487 4.65 -16.22 11.77
N VAL A 488 4.36 -17.49 11.45
CA VAL A 488 3.99 -18.50 12.45
C VAL A 488 5.13 -18.75 13.44
N ARG A 489 6.38 -18.73 12.96
CA ARG A 489 7.56 -18.84 13.81
C ARG A 489 7.75 -17.58 14.67
N LEU A 490 7.70 -16.40 14.05
CA LEU A 490 7.89 -15.13 14.76
C LEU A 490 6.76 -14.80 15.72
N ALA A 491 5.57 -15.38 15.56
CA ALA A 491 4.49 -15.25 16.54
C ALA A 491 4.81 -15.96 17.87
N SER A 492 5.64 -17.01 17.85
CA SER A 492 6.11 -17.69 19.07
C SER A 492 7.24 -16.93 19.78
N ASP A 493 8.07 -16.21 19.03
CA ASP A 493 9.14 -15.36 19.56
C ASP A 493 9.10 -13.94 18.95
N PRO A 494 8.10 -13.11 19.30
CA PRO A 494 7.89 -11.84 18.63
C PRO A 494 9.02 -10.82 18.84
N LEU A 495 9.76 -10.93 19.94
CA LEU A 495 10.88 -10.05 20.27
C LEU A 495 12.24 -10.65 19.90
N GLY A 496 12.33 -11.92 19.49
CA GLY A 496 13.61 -12.58 19.24
C GLY A 496 14.41 -12.86 20.51
N TRP A 497 13.75 -13.09 21.65
CA TRP A 497 14.39 -13.32 22.95
C TRP A 497 14.59 -14.81 23.26
N GLY A 498 14.34 -15.70 22.30
CA GLY A 498 14.39 -17.14 22.47
C GLY A 498 13.13 -17.71 23.13
N TRP A 499 11.99 -17.02 23.04
CA TRP A 499 10.72 -17.52 23.53
C TRP A 499 10.13 -18.61 22.63
N ASP A 500 9.20 -19.38 23.18
CA ASP A 500 8.40 -20.33 22.40
C ASP A 500 6.94 -20.34 22.89
N LEU A 501 6.27 -19.19 22.73
CA LEU A 501 4.93 -18.97 23.30
C LEU A 501 3.85 -19.90 22.72
N LEU A 502 4.00 -20.35 21.48
CA LEU A 502 3.03 -21.21 20.79
C LEU A 502 3.57 -22.61 20.45
N GLY A 503 4.81 -22.94 20.83
CA GLY A 503 5.45 -24.21 20.45
C GLY A 503 5.93 -24.26 18.99
N THR A 504 6.04 -23.11 18.32
CA THR A 504 6.32 -23.00 16.87
C THR A 504 7.64 -22.28 16.55
N ALA A 505 8.46 -21.92 17.56
CA ALA A 505 9.69 -21.15 17.34
C ALA A 505 10.73 -21.88 16.44
N ALA A 506 10.71 -23.21 16.41
CA ALA A 506 11.57 -24.04 15.56
C ALA A 506 10.96 -24.38 14.19
N TRP A 507 9.69 -24.02 13.94
CA TRP A 507 9.00 -24.41 12.72
C TRP A 507 9.58 -23.66 11.51
N ARG A 508 9.81 -24.39 10.42
CA ARG A 508 10.23 -23.85 9.12
C ARG A 508 9.12 -24.10 8.09
N PRO A 509 8.04 -23.32 8.12
CA PRO A 509 6.89 -23.58 7.27
C PRO A 509 7.25 -23.37 5.79
N ALA A 510 6.81 -24.30 4.95
CA ALA A 510 6.90 -24.16 3.50
C ALA A 510 6.00 -23.01 3.00
N PRO A 511 6.26 -22.47 1.80
CA PRO A 511 5.34 -21.54 1.13
C PRO A 511 3.90 -22.07 1.06
N LEU A 512 2.90 -21.17 1.07
CA LEU A 512 1.49 -21.56 1.00
C LEU A 512 1.11 -22.20 -0.34
N ILE A 513 1.82 -21.85 -1.40
CA ILE A 513 1.56 -22.31 -2.77
C ILE A 513 2.87 -22.68 -3.46
N THR A 514 2.77 -23.46 -4.53
CA THR A 514 3.92 -23.74 -5.40
C THR A 514 4.28 -22.50 -6.22
N LEU A 515 5.54 -22.45 -6.69
CA LEU A 515 6.01 -21.37 -7.55
C LEU A 515 5.19 -21.26 -8.86
N GLU A 516 4.78 -22.40 -9.43
CA GLU A 516 3.89 -22.44 -10.60
C GLU A 516 2.51 -21.86 -10.30
N GLY A 517 1.95 -22.16 -9.12
CA GLY A 517 0.70 -21.55 -8.66
C GLY A 517 0.82 -20.05 -8.51
N LEU A 518 1.95 -19.56 -8.00
CA LEU A 518 2.22 -18.12 -7.86
C LEU A 518 2.23 -17.43 -9.23
N TRP A 519 2.99 -17.98 -10.17
CA TRP A 519 3.08 -17.47 -11.53
C TRP A 519 1.71 -17.42 -12.22
N ALA A 520 0.89 -18.45 -12.04
CA ALA A 520 -0.47 -18.49 -12.58
C ALA A 520 -1.35 -17.39 -11.99
N ILE A 521 -1.31 -17.18 -10.67
CA ILE A 521 -2.05 -16.11 -9.99
C ILE A 521 -1.57 -14.73 -10.45
N GLN A 522 -0.25 -14.52 -10.53
CA GLN A 522 0.35 -13.27 -10.99
C GLN A 522 -0.09 -12.92 -12.42
N LEU A 523 -0.01 -13.89 -13.34
CA LEU A 523 -0.45 -13.72 -14.72
C LEU A 523 -1.96 -13.41 -14.80
N LEU A 524 -2.78 -14.15 -14.07
CA LEU A 524 -4.23 -13.91 -14.00
C LEU A 524 -4.55 -12.50 -13.50
N LEU A 525 -3.91 -12.05 -12.43
CA LEU A 525 -4.13 -10.71 -11.89
C LEU A 525 -3.79 -9.63 -12.91
N VAL A 526 -2.64 -9.71 -13.58
CA VAL A 526 -2.26 -8.74 -14.62
C VAL A 526 -3.27 -8.73 -15.77
N ILE A 527 -3.75 -9.89 -16.21
CA ILE A 527 -4.78 -10.01 -17.24
C ILE A 527 -6.09 -9.34 -16.79
N VAL A 528 -6.54 -9.59 -15.56
CA VAL A 528 -7.76 -8.95 -15.02
C VAL A 528 -7.60 -7.44 -14.98
N GLY A 529 -6.47 -6.94 -14.49
CA GLY A 529 -6.16 -5.50 -14.50
C GLY A 529 -6.17 -4.90 -15.90
N HIS A 530 -5.59 -5.61 -16.86
CA HIS A 530 -5.58 -5.18 -18.26
C HIS A 530 -7.00 -5.09 -18.83
N VAL A 531 -7.84 -6.12 -18.67
CA VAL A 531 -9.23 -6.13 -19.16
C VAL A 531 -10.05 -4.97 -18.57
N TYR A 532 -9.94 -4.74 -17.25
CA TYR A 532 -10.62 -3.60 -16.63
C TYR A 532 -10.10 -2.27 -17.14
N SER A 533 -8.80 -2.14 -17.39
CA SER A 533 -8.19 -0.93 -17.96
C SER A 533 -8.71 -0.62 -19.36
N LEU A 534 -8.83 -1.64 -20.22
CA LEU A 534 -9.45 -1.52 -21.54
C LEU A 534 -10.90 -1.05 -21.43
N TRP A 535 -11.69 -1.67 -20.55
CA TRP A 535 -13.09 -1.32 -20.34
C TRP A 535 -13.28 0.14 -19.87
N VAL A 536 -12.46 0.61 -18.92
CA VAL A 536 -12.53 2.01 -18.46
C VAL A 536 -12.08 2.97 -19.57
N THR A 537 -11.05 2.61 -20.33
CA THR A 537 -10.52 3.44 -21.44
C THR A 537 -11.57 3.65 -22.51
N ASP A 538 -12.21 2.59 -23.00
CA ASP A 538 -13.25 2.69 -24.02
C ASP A 538 -14.46 3.48 -23.51
N ARG A 539 -14.90 3.25 -22.26
CA ARG A 539 -15.99 4.02 -21.67
C ARG A 539 -15.65 5.51 -21.59
N ALA A 540 -14.43 5.85 -21.21
CA ALA A 540 -13.96 7.23 -21.21
C ALA A 540 -13.95 7.81 -22.64
N ALA A 541 -13.43 7.07 -23.62
CA ALA A 541 -13.36 7.51 -25.01
C ALA A 541 -14.74 7.71 -25.65
N ARG A 542 -15.68 6.78 -25.47
CA ARG A 542 -17.07 6.92 -25.96
C ARG A 542 -17.79 8.11 -25.37
N ARG A 543 -17.48 8.46 -24.12
CA ARG A 543 -18.04 9.65 -23.46
C ARG A 543 -17.41 10.94 -23.95
N LEU A 544 -16.09 10.95 -24.11
CA LEU A 544 -15.33 12.16 -24.41
C LEU A 544 -15.36 12.52 -25.90
N ALA A 545 -15.36 11.50 -26.77
CA ALA A 545 -15.32 11.64 -28.23
C ALA A 545 -16.30 10.66 -28.93
N PRO A 546 -17.62 10.84 -28.79
CA PRO A 546 -18.61 9.87 -29.29
C PRO A 546 -18.50 9.55 -30.80
N ALA A 547 -18.24 10.57 -31.63
CA ALA A 547 -18.15 10.44 -33.09
C ALA A 547 -16.86 9.75 -33.58
N GLY A 548 -15.85 9.62 -32.71
CA GLY A 548 -14.52 9.09 -33.04
C GLY A 548 -13.93 8.27 -31.89
N ALA A 549 -14.78 7.58 -31.12
CA ALA A 549 -14.36 6.96 -29.87
C ALA A 549 -13.20 5.97 -30.07
N PHE A 550 -13.24 5.20 -31.16
CA PHE A 550 -12.20 4.25 -31.50
C PHE A 550 -10.85 4.93 -31.80
N SER A 551 -10.83 6.02 -32.58
CA SER A 551 -9.58 6.72 -32.88
C SER A 551 -9.06 7.47 -31.65
N ALA A 552 -9.94 8.06 -30.84
CA ALA A 552 -9.61 8.76 -29.60
C ALA A 552 -8.99 7.85 -28.54
N GLN A 553 -9.37 6.56 -28.50
CA GLN A 553 -8.81 5.61 -27.53
C GLN A 553 -7.46 5.02 -27.93
N LEU A 554 -7.06 5.01 -29.21
CA LEU A 554 -5.84 4.31 -29.65
C LEU A 554 -4.55 4.69 -28.86
N PRO A 555 -4.27 5.98 -28.60
CA PRO A 555 -3.09 6.34 -27.80
C PRO A 555 -3.17 5.81 -26.36
N MET A 556 -4.38 5.76 -25.80
CA MET A 556 -4.61 5.22 -24.46
C MET A 556 -4.54 3.69 -24.44
N LEU A 557 -5.06 3.01 -25.47
CA LEU A 557 -4.89 1.58 -25.67
C LEU A 557 -3.40 1.21 -25.68
N ALA A 558 -2.59 1.94 -26.46
CA ALA A 558 -1.14 1.75 -26.49
C ALA A 558 -0.51 1.91 -25.10
N SER A 559 -0.95 2.90 -24.30
CA SER A 559 -0.50 3.05 -22.92
C SER A 559 -0.84 1.83 -22.05
N THR A 560 -2.07 1.31 -22.15
CA THR A 560 -2.52 0.17 -21.35
C THR A 560 -1.75 -1.10 -21.69
N VAL A 561 -1.46 -1.33 -22.97
CA VAL A 561 -0.60 -2.43 -23.44
C VAL A 561 0.82 -2.25 -22.92
N ALA A 562 1.43 -1.08 -23.13
CA ALA A 562 2.80 -0.81 -22.71
C ALA A 562 3.01 -1.03 -21.22
N PHE A 563 2.12 -0.49 -20.37
CA PHE A 563 2.22 -0.68 -18.92
C PHE A 563 1.94 -2.13 -18.49
N SER A 564 1.00 -2.84 -19.13
CA SER A 564 0.73 -4.25 -18.81
C SER A 564 1.89 -5.16 -19.21
N VAL A 565 2.51 -4.92 -20.38
CA VAL A 565 3.72 -5.64 -20.82
C VAL A 565 4.89 -5.33 -19.88
N PHE A 566 5.04 -4.08 -19.45
CA PHE A 566 6.06 -3.71 -18.47
C PHE A 566 5.84 -4.43 -17.13
N SER A 567 4.61 -4.52 -16.64
CA SER A 567 4.25 -5.31 -15.45
C SER A 567 4.61 -6.79 -15.60
N LEU A 568 4.30 -7.41 -16.74
CA LEU A 568 4.70 -8.81 -17.01
C LEU A 568 6.22 -8.97 -17.09
N TRP A 569 6.92 -7.99 -17.66
CA TRP A 569 8.38 -7.99 -17.74
C TRP A 569 9.03 -7.89 -16.35
N LEU A 570 8.47 -7.07 -15.46
CA LEU A 570 8.91 -6.98 -14.07
C LEU A 570 8.72 -8.32 -13.33
N LEU A 571 7.55 -8.94 -13.46
CA LEU A 571 7.28 -10.26 -12.86
C LEU A 571 8.15 -11.40 -13.42
N ARG A 572 8.74 -11.20 -14.60
CA ARG A 572 9.71 -12.12 -15.19
C ARG A 572 11.11 -11.98 -14.57
N GLN A 573 11.45 -10.82 -14.03
CA GLN A 573 12.78 -10.61 -13.45
C GLN A 573 12.95 -11.48 -12.19
N PRO A 574 14.17 -11.96 -11.90
CA PRO A 574 14.46 -12.53 -10.60
C PRO A 574 14.27 -11.45 -9.53
N MET A 575 13.58 -11.80 -8.45
CA MET A 575 13.29 -10.86 -7.36
C MET A 575 14.13 -11.18 -6.14
N GLN A 576 14.83 -10.17 -5.64
CA GLN A 576 15.48 -10.21 -4.34
C GLN A 576 14.42 -10.03 -3.26
N MET A 577 14.39 -10.97 -2.33
CA MET A 577 13.36 -11.04 -1.30
C MET A 577 13.70 -10.10 -0.14
N ARG A 578 12.69 -9.43 0.43
CA ARG A 578 12.87 -8.41 1.49
C ARG A 578 13.45 -8.99 2.78
N VAL A 579 13.18 -10.26 3.07
CA VAL A 579 13.53 -10.93 4.34
C VAL A 579 14.15 -12.32 4.09
N SER A 580 15.00 -12.44 3.07
CA SER A 580 15.69 -13.70 2.76
C SER A 580 17.19 -13.61 3.03
N GLY A 581 17.53 -13.58 4.31
CA GLY A 581 18.69 -14.30 4.83
C GLY A 581 18.16 -15.47 5.66
N MET A 582 17.87 -16.60 5.01
CA MET A 582 17.70 -17.92 5.63
C MET A 582 17.99 -19.01 4.61
#